data_AF-A0A069D3J3-F1
#
_entry.id   AF-A0A069D3J3-F1
#
_cell.length_a   1.000
_cell.length_b   1.000
_cell.length_c   1.000
_cell.angle_alpha   90.00
_cell.angle_beta   90.00
_cell.angle_gamma   90.00
#
_symmetry.space_group_name_H-M   'P 1'
#
loop_
_entity.id
_entity.type
_entity.pdbx_description
1 polymer ?
#
loop_
_entity_poly.entity_id
_entity_poly.type
_entity_poly.pdbx_seq_one_letter_code
_entity_poly.pdbx_strand_id
1 'polypeptide(L)' 'MHDGRAFDNPALVDLLTERIQNTRKENEGLKPCIDTRYWCETCGSHSHEENPKNGYCFVCNTDNWEPENYRNI' A
#
# COMPACT_ATOMS: atom_id res chain seq x y z
N MET A 1 -3.96 17.07 -13.53
CA MET A 1 -3.11 15.98 -13.01
C MET A 1 -4.07 14.88 -12.64
N HIS A 2 -4.05 13.75 -13.36
CA HIS A 2 -4.77 12.58 -12.90
C HIS A 2 -3.85 11.95 -11.86
N ASP A 3 -4.22 12.04 -10.58
CA ASP A 3 -3.57 11.29 -9.52
C ASP A 3 -3.78 9.82 -9.86
N GLY A 4 -2.81 9.22 -10.56
CA GLY A 4 -2.92 7.92 -11.24
C GLY A 4 -2.94 6.74 -10.29
N ARG A 5 -3.70 6.83 -9.20
CA ARG A 5 -3.88 5.74 -8.24
C ARG A 5 -4.50 4.56 -8.97
N ALA A 6 -4.05 3.35 -8.68
CA ALA A 6 -4.54 2.16 -9.37
C ALA A 6 -6.05 1.95 -9.18
N PHE A 7 -6.64 2.46 -8.08
CA PHE A 7 -8.09 2.49 -7.87
C PHE A 7 -8.85 3.47 -8.78
N ASP A 8 -8.18 4.52 -9.27
CA ASP A 8 -8.80 5.52 -10.17
C ASP A 8 -8.84 5.02 -11.63
N ASN A 9 -8.21 3.87 -11.92
CA ASN A 9 -8.27 3.19 -13.21
C ASN A 9 -9.19 1.95 -13.16
N PRO A 10 -10.39 1.99 -13.79
CA PRO A 10 -11.33 0.87 -13.79
C PRO A 10 -10.73 -0.45 -14.31
N ALA A 11 -9.74 -0.38 -15.20
CA ALA A 11 -9.09 -1.57 -15.75
C ALA A 11 -8.15 -2.28 -14.74
N LEU A 12 -7.76 -1.60 -13.66
CA LEU A 12 -6.82 -2.13 -12.66
C LEU A 12 -7.48 -2.49 -11.34
N VAL A 13 -8.75 -2.11 -11.12
CA VAL A 13 -9.47 -2.34 -9.86
C VAL A 13 -9.56 -3.83 -9.51
N ASP A 14 -9.90 -4.69 -10.49
CA ASP A 14 -10.06 -6.12 -10.25
C ASP A 14 -8.70 -6.77 -9.89
N LEU A 15 -7.65 -6.43 -10.63
CA LEU A 15 -6.29 -6.91 -10.39
C LEU A 15 -5.78 -6.48 -9.00
N LEU A 16 -6.03 -5.22 -8.62
CA LEU A 16 -5.62 -4.71 -7.31
C LEU A 16 -6.42 -5.38 -6.17
N THR A 17 -7.71 -5.62 -6.39
CA THR A 17 -8.56 -6.32 -5.42
C THR A 17 -8.07 -7.74 -5.17
N GLU A 18 -7.76 -8.49 -6.24
CA GLU A 18 -7.18 -9.83 -6.13
C GLU A 18 -5.84 -9.81 -5.39
N ARG A 19 -4.96 -8.86 -5.73
CA ARG A 19 -3.66 -8.71 -5.07
C ARG A 19 -3.79 -8.43 -3.58
N ILE A 20 -4.72 -7.57 -3.16
CA ILE A 20 -4.98 -7.28 -1.75
C ILE A 20 -5.48 -8.53 -1.02
N GLN A 21 -6.39 -9.30 -1.63
CA GLN A 21 -6.87 -10.55 -1.01
C GLN A 21 -5.76 -11.58 -0.84
N ASN A 22 -4.88 -11.73 -1.83
CA ASN A 22 -3.74 -12.63 -1.75
C ASN A 22 -2.72 -12.16 -0.71
N THR A 23 -2.40 -10.86 -0.70
CA THR A 23 -1.47 -10.26 0.30
C THR A 23 -1.95 -10.51 1.73
N ARG A 24 -3.26 -10.37 1.99
CA ARG A 24 -3.84 -10.65 3.33
C ARG A 24 -3.64 -12.09 3.77
N LYS A 25 -3.75 -13.06 2.85
CA LYS A 25 -3.50 -14.49 3.14
C LYS A 25 -2.01 -14.74 3.35
N GLU A 26 -1.15 -14.16 2.53
CA GLU A 26 0.31 -14.29 2.65
C GLU A 26 0.85 -13.71 3.95
N ASN A 27 0.25 -12.61 4.41
CA ASN A 27 0.62 -11.92 5.64
C ASN A 27 -0.11 -12.46 6.88
N GLU A 28 -0.91 -13.52 6.76
CA GLU A 28 -1.64 -14.10 7.89
C GLU A 28 -0.67 -14.54 8.99
N GLY A 29 -0.88 -14.06 10.21
CA GLY A 29 -0.01 -14.34 11.36
C GLY A 29 1.31 -13.57 11.39
N LEU A 30 1.60 -12.73 10.39
CA LEU A 30 2.71 -11.78 10.44
C LEU A 30 2.27 -10.47 11.10
N LYS A 31 3.22 -9.80 11.78
CA LYS A 31 3.02 -8.45 12.30
C LYS A 31 3.75 -7.45 11.40
N PRO A 32 3.10 -6.35 10.99
CA PRO A 32 3.76 -5.33 10.20
C PRO A 32 4.78 -4.54 11.02
N CYS A 33 5.75 -3.97 10.34
CA CYS A 33 6.50 -2.81 10.81
C CYS A 33 5.70 -1.54 10.52
N ILE A 34 5.80 -0.52 11.37
CA ILE A 34 5.09 0.75 11.18
C ILE A 34 6.08 1.85 10.81
N ASP A 35 5.89 2.47 9.65
CA ASP A 35 6.62 3.68 9.24
C ASP A 35 5.66 4.81 8.86
N THR A 36 5.34 5.65 9.83
CA THR A 36 4.38 6.76 9.67
C THR A 36 4.88 7.88 8.75
N ARG A 37 6.08 7.78 8.19
CA ARG A 37 6.62 8.75 7.24
C ARG A 37 6.06 8.56 5.84
N TYR A 38 5.46 7.40 5.55
CA TYR A 38 5.02 7.02 4.22
C TYR A 38 3.62 6.39 4.18
N TRP A 39 2.92 6.53 3.06
CA TRP A 39 1.70 5.81 2.69
C TRP A 39 1.88 5.10 1.36
N CYS A 40 1.06 4.09 1.10
CA CYS A 40 1.15 3.34 -0.15
C CYS A 40 0.26 3.98 -1.22
N GLU A 41 0.86 4.54 -2.27
CA GLU A 41 0.12 5.17 -3.38
C GLU A 41 -0.65 4.15 -4.23
N THR A 42 -0.12 2.92 -4.39
CA THR A 42 -0.81 1.91 -5.22
C THR A 42 -2.21 1.62 -4.69
N CYS A 43 -2.34 1.38 -3.38
CA CYS A 43 -3.61 1.02 -2.76
C CYS A 43 -4.25 2.16 -1.95
N GLY A 44 -3.61 3.34 -1.88
CA GLY A 44 -4.06 4.44 -1.05
C GLY A 44 -4.05 4.14 0.46
N SER A 45 -3.28 3.15 0.93
CA SER A 45 -3.24 2.81 2.34
C SER A 45 -2.35 3.77 3.13
N HIS A 46 -2.97 4.49 4.08
CA HIS A 46 -2.31 5.25 5.13
C HIS A 46 -2.21 4.44 6.45
N SER A 47 -2.22 3.10 6.38
CA SER A 47 -1.98 2.27 7.57
C SER A 47 -0.54 2.33 8.07
N HIS A 48 0.39 2.77 7.20
CA HIS A 48 1.84 2.80 7.46
C HIS A 48 2.45 1.41 7.71
N GLU A 49 1.70 0.36 7.37
CA GLU A 49 2.09 -1.01 7.64
C GLU A 49 2.98 -1.53 6.51
N GLU A 50 4.22 -1.85 6.87
CA GLU A 50 5.22 -2.46 6.02
C GLU A 50 5.40 -3.94 6.39
N ASN A 51 5.62 -4.77 5.39
CA ASN A 51 6.01 -6.15 5.61
C ASN A 51 7.44 -6.18 6.22
N PRO A 52 7.63 -6.84 7.38
CA PRO A 52 8.87 -6.77 8.14
C PRO A 52 10.07 -7.43 7.44
N LYS A 53 9.84 -8.20 6.37
CA LYS A 53 10.90 -8.91 5.64
C LYS A 53 11.40 -8.16 4.42
N ASN A 54 10.52 -7.46 3.70
CA ASN A 54 10.84 -6.83 2.41
C ASN A 54 10.50 -5.34 2.34
N GLY A 55 9.83 -4.78 3.35
CA GLY A 55 9.43 -3.36 3.38
C GLY A 55 8.26 -3.01 2.45
N TYR A 56 7.58 -4.00 1.86
CA TYR A 56 6.46 -3.73 0.95
C TYR A 56 5.18 -3.42 1.72
N CYS A 57 4.24 -2.72 1.10
CA CYS A 57 2.93 -2.44 1.66
C CYS A 57 2.26 -3.72 2.17
N PHE A 58 1.94 -3.74 3.46
CA PHE A 58 1.31 -4.90 4.10
C PHE A 58 -0.10 -5.20 3.56
N VAL A 59 -0.69 -4.25 2.82
CA VAL A 59 -2.04 -4.34 2.25
C VAL A 59 -2.04 -4.89 0.83
N CYS A 60 -1.13 -4.42 -0.04
CA CYS A 60 -1.12 -4.77 -1.46
C CYS A 60 0.21 -5.31 -1.99
N ASN A 61 1.21 -5.50 -1.12
CA ASN A 61 2.51 -6.07 -1.44
C ASN A 61 3.24 -5.33 -2.57
N THR A 62 3.18 -3.99 -2.58
CA THR A 62 3.95 -3.11 -3.48
C THR A 62 4.89 -2.23 -2.69
N ASP A 63 5.94 -1.74 -3.34
CA ASP A 63 6.94 -0.82 -2.82
C ASP A 63 6.67 0.65 -3.20
N ASN A 64 5.47 0.96 -3.71
CA ASN A 64 5.08 2.30 -4.15
C ASN A 64 4.70 3.18 -2.95
N TRP A 65 5.69 3.49 -2.13
CA TRP A 65 5.59 4.32 -0.94
C TRP A 65 5.80 5.79 -1.29
N GLU A 66 4.84 6.62 -0.89
CA GLU A 66 4.91 8.06 -1.00
C GLU A 66 5.04 8.68 0.40
N PRO A 67 5.81 9.76 0.58
CA PRO A 67 5.86 10.46 1.85
C PRO A 67 4.45 10.89 2.28
N GLU A 68 4.11 10.70 3.55
CA GLU A 68 2.83 11.10 4.19
C GLU A 68 2.57 12.62 4.14
N ASN A 69 3.50 13.37 3.55
CA ASN A 69 3.62 14.82 3.66
C ASN A 69 3.75 15.24 5.14
N TYR A 70 4.99 15.36 5.60
CA TYR A 70 5.37 16.39 6.57
C TYR A 70 5.28 17.80 5.93
N ARG A 71 4.26 18.10 5.11
CA ARG A 71 4.01 19.44 4.56
C ARG A 71 3.09 20.21 5.52
N ASN A 72 3.71 20.75 6.55
CA ASN A 72 3.40 22.12 6.93
C ASN A 72 4.13 23.04 5.93
N ILE A 73 3.47 23.40 4.83
CA ILE A 73 3.70 24.68 4.16
C ILE A 73 2.33 25.19 3.71
#